data_AF-A0A1G2UUE1-F1
#
_entry.id   AF-A0A1G2UUE1-F1
#
_cell.length_a   1.000
_cell.length_b   1.000
_cell.length_c   1.000
_cell.angle_alpha   90.00
_cell.angle_beta   90.00
_cell.angle_gamma   90.00
#
_symmetry.space_group_name_H-M   'P 1'
#
loop_
_entity.id
_entity.type
_entity.pdbx_description
1 polymer ?
#
loop_
_entity_poly.entity_id
_entity_poly.type
_entity_poly.pdbx_seq_one_letter_code
_entity_poly.pdbx_strand_id
1 'polypeptide(L)' 'MKISYDKETDALNIVFKEGRVSKTLEMAPEVILDVDIKNRPLYLEIIGLKEKFGKKVTDKISVKNFNFINSKKVIA' A
#
# COMPACT_ATOMS: atom_id res chain seq x y z
N MET A 1 7.07 7.93 6.43
CA MET A 1 5.84 7.21 6.04
C MET A 1 4.66 8.17 6.12
N LYS A 2 3.80 8.20 5.10
CA LYS A 2 2.60 9.04 5.05
C LYS A 2 1.42 8.16 4.63
N ILE A 3 0.32 8.25 5.35
CA ILE A 3 -0.94 7.57 5.00
C ILE A 3 -1.97 8.65 4.73
N SER A 4 -2.67 8.54 3.61
CA SER A 4 -3.73 9.46 3.23
C SER A 4 -4.86 8.72 2.55
N TYR A 5 -6.08 9.19 2.76
CA TYR A 5 -7.26 8.65 2.10
C TYR A 5 -7.88 9.76 1.25
N ASP A 6 -8.02 9.49 -0.05
CA ASP A 6 -8.71 10.35 -0.99
C ASP A 6 -10.18 9.93 -1.07
N LYS A 7 -11.07 10.85 -0.68
CA LYS A 7 -12.52 10.62 -0.64
C LYS A 7 -13.14 10.63 -2.02
N GLU A 8 -12.56 11.34 -2.97
CA GLU A 8 -13.10 11.50 -4.32
C GLU A 8 -12.89 10.23 -5.14
N THR A 9 -11.71 9.63 -5.00
CA THR A 9 -11.32 8.40 -5.71
C THR A 9 -11.53 7.11 -4.90
N ASP A 10 -12.00 7.22 -3.64
CA ASP A 10 -12.12 6.10 -2.68
C ASP A 10 -10.82 5.30 -2.54
N ALA A 11 -9.68 6.02 -2.45
CA ALA A 11 -8.34 5.44 -2.50
C ALA A 11 -7.56 5.64 -1.19
N LEU A 12 -6.98 4.56 -0.67
CA LEU A 12 -6.01 4.59 0.42
C LEU A 12 -4.59 4.56 -0.14
N ASN A 13 -3.83 5.59 0.23
CA ASN A 13 -2.47 5.81 -0.24
C ASN A 13 -1.50 5.71 0.93
N ILE A 14 -0.49 4.85 0.80
CA ILE A 14 0.58 4.65 1.78
C ILE A 14 1.92 4.90 1.12
N VAL A 15 2.56 6.00 1.47
CA VAL A 15 3.96 6.27 1.10
C VAL A 15 4.85 5.68 2.19
N PHE A 16 5.56 4.58 1.89
CA PHE A 16 6.53 3.99 2.80
C PHE A 16 7.76 4.87 2.93
N LYS A 17 8.32 5.27 1.78
CA LYS A 17 9.48 6.16 1.65
C LYS A 17 9.50 6.80 0.26
N GLU A 18 10.15 7.96 0.15
CA GLU A 18 10.43 8.58 -1.15
C GLU A 18 11.52 7.80 -1.90
N GLY A 19 11.44 7.81 -3.23
CA GLY A 19 12.42 7.13 -4.08
C GLY A 19 11.97 7.02 -5.53
N ARG A 20 12.88 6.54 -6.38
CA ARG A 20 12.59 6.29 -7.80
C ARG A 20 11.90 4.93 -7.97
N VAL A 21 10.72 4.95 -8.58
CA VAL A 21 10.00 3.74 -8.99
C VAL A 21 10.80 3.00 -10.04
N SER A 22 11.05 1.72 -9.80
CA SER A 22 11.66 0.80 -10.77
C SER A 22 10.63 -0.13 -11.38
N LYS A 23 9.62 -0.52 -10.61
CA LYS A 23 8.55 -1.42 -11.05
C LYS A 23 7.28 -1.11 -10.28
N THR A 24 6.15 -1.24 -10.97
CA THR A 24 4.80 -1.22 -10.40
C THR A 24 4.24 -2.63 -10.45
N LEU A 25 3.66 -3.09 -9.33
CA LEU A 25 3.09 -4.42 -9.16
C LEU A 25 1.60 -4.29 -8.85
N GLU A 26 0.75 -4.94 -9.63
CA GLU A 26 -0.62 -5.18 -9.23
C GLU A 26 -0.65 -6.42 -8.33
N MET A 27 -0.86 -6.21 -7.03
CA MET A 27 -0.82 -7.27 -6.01
C MET A 27 -2.16 -8.02 -5.92
N ALA A 28 -3.24 -7.34 -6.27
CA ALA A 28 -4.62 -7.80 -6.39
C ALA A 28 -5.39 -6.76 -7.23
N PRO A 29 -6.62 -7.06 -7.71
CA PRO A 29 -7.43 -6.07 -8.42
C PRO A 29 -7.52 -4.76 -7.62
N GLU A 30 -7.03 -3.68 -8.24
CA GLU A 30 -7.03 -2.32 -7.69
C GLU A 30 -6.14 -2.12 -6.44
N VAL A 31 -5.14 -2.98 -6.27
CA VAL A 31 -4.10 -2.88 -5.24
C VAL A 31 -2.74 -2.78 -5.92
N ILE A 32 -2.17 -1.58 -5.94
CA ILE A 32 -1.00 -1.23 -6.74
C ILE A 32 0.17 -0.91 -5.81
N LEU A 33 1.31 -1.59 -6.01
CA LEU A 33 2.52 -1.44 -5.21
C LEU A 33 3.71 -1.01 -6.09
N ASP A 34 4.23 0.18 -5.83
CA ASP A 34 5.48 0.63 -6.43
C ASP A 34 6.68 0.20 -5.58
N VAL A 35 7.71 -0.30 -6.25
CA VAL A 35 8.97 -0.73 -5.63
C VAL A 35 10.19 -0.09 -6.29
N ASP A 36 11.25 0.07 -5.51
CA ASP A 36 12.56 0.48 -6.03
C ASP A 36 13.32 -0.68 -6.70
N ILE A 37 14.49 -0.41 -7.25
CA ILE A 37 15.34 -1.41 -7.95
C ILE A 37 15.76 -2.59 -7.06
N LYS A 38 15.63 -2.47 -5.73
CA LYS A 38 15.92 -3.53 -4.75
C LYS A 38 14.65 -4.25 -4.30
N ASN A 39 13.53 -4.06 -5.00
CA ASN A 39 12.18 -4.56 -4.64
C ASN A 39 11.70 -4.09 -3.25
N ARG A 40 12.17 -2.92 -2.79
CA ARG A 40 11.68 -2.35 -1.53
C ARG A 40 10.48 -1.44 -1.83
N PRO A 41 9.36 -1.56 -1.09
CA PRO A 41 8.20 -0.71 -1.30
C PRO A 41 8.48 0.78 -1.17
N LEU A 42 7.84 1.53 -2.05
CA LEU A 42 7.84 2.99 -2.08
C LEU A 42 6.44 3.51 -1.78
N TYR A 43 5.45 2.99 -2.50
CA TYR A 43 4.07 3.47 -2.48
C TYR A 43 3.09 2.31 -2.66
N LEU A 44 2.02 2.30 -1.86
CA LEU A 44 0.88 1.39 -2.02
C LEU A 44 -0.38 2.23 -2.22
N GLU A 45 -1.15 1.90 -3.24
CA GLU A 45 -2.47 2.45 -3.54
C GLU A 45 -3.50 1.33 -3.52
N ILE A 46 -4.61 1.58 -2.82
CA ILE A 46 -5.77 0.68 -2.76
C ILE A 46 -6.98 1.50 -3.15
N ILE A 47 -7.53 1.27 -4.34
CA ILE A 47 -8.75 1.92 -4.83
C ILE A 47 -9.97 1.10 -4.38
N GLY A 48 -11.12 1.72 -4.20
CA GLY A 48 -12.36 1.02 -3.82
C GLY A 48 -12.36 0.56 -2.36
N LEU A 49 -11.78 1.35 -1.45
CA LEU A 49 -11.62 0.96 -0.05
C LEU A 49 -12.97 0.63 0.62
N LYS A 50 -14.04 1.36 0.32
CA LYS A 50 -15.38 1.12 0.88
C LYS A 50 -15.97 -0.21 0.43
N GLU A 51 -15.70 -0.62 -0.80
CA GLU A 51 -16.14 -1.91 -1.32
C GLU A 51 -15.38 -3.04 -0.63
N LYS A 52 -14.06 -2.92 -0.56
CA LYS A 52 -13.18 -3.98 -0.03
C LYS A 52 -13.31 -4.17 1.48
N PHE A 53 -13.56 -3.10 2.24
CA PHE A 53 -13.59 -3.15 3.72
C PHE A 53 -14.95 -2.79 4.34
N GLY A 54 -15.93 -2.41 3.53
CA GLY A 54 -17.26 -1.99 3.98
C GLY A 54 -17.33 -0.55 4.48
N LYS A 55 -18.50 0.07 4.36
CA LYS A 55 -18.76 1.50 4.68
C LYS A 55 -18.40 1.91 6.12
N LYS A 56 -18.30 0.98 7.07
CA LYS A 56 -18.02 1.26 8.49
C LYS A 56 -16.52 1.44 8.80
N VAL A 57 -15.63 1.07 7.88
CA VAL A 57 -14.17 1.06 8.12
C VAL A 57 -13.50 2.40 7.75
N THR A 58 -14.18 3.28 7.02
CA THR A 58 -13.57 4.51 6.46
C THR A 58 -13.46 5.69 7.42
N ASP A 59 -14.20 5.69 8.53
CA ASP A 59 -14.25 6.84 9.42
C ASP A 59 -13.02 6.95 10.35
N LYS A 60 -12.25 5.85 10.49
CA LYS A 60 -11.04 5.82 11.32
C LYS A 60 -10.07 4.73 10.86
N ILE A 61 -9.21 5.07 9.90
CA ILE A 61 -8.08 4.19 9.52
C ILE A 61 -7.00 4.35 10.59
N SER A 62 -6.87 3.36 11.48
CA SER A 62 -5.76 3.27 12.44
C SER A 62 -4.82 2.14 12.05
N VAL A 63 -3.57 2.46 11.73
CA VAL A 63 -2.52 1.46 11.54
C VAL A 63 -1.80 1.27 12.87
N LYS A 64 -2.09 0.17 13.56
CA LYS A 64 -1.29 -0.27 14.73
C LYS A 64 -0.32 -1.37 14.28
N ASN A 65 0.95 -1.23 14.65
CA ASN A 65 2.03 -2.20 14.46
C ASN A 65 2.34 -2.55 12.99
N PHE A 66 2.81 -1.57 12.22
CA PHE A 66 3.33 -1.83 10.88
C PHE A 66 4.77 -2.36 10.94
N ASN A 67 4.94 -3.69 10.93
CA ASN A 67 6.25 -4.33 10.80
C ASN A 67 6.48 -4.76 9.34
N PHE A 68 7.41 -4.09 8.66
CA PHE A 68 7.83 -4.51 7.32
C PHE A 68 8.67 -5.78 7.42
N ILE A 69 8.07 -6.96 7.19
CA ILE A 69 8.81 -8.22 7.12
C ILE A 69 9.39 -8.33 5.71
N ASN A 70 10.69 -8.07 5.58
CA ASN A 70 11.42 -8.34 4.36
C ASN A 70 11.60 -9.87 4.21
N SER A 71 10.73 -10.52 3.44
CA SER A 71 10.82 -11.96 3.17
C SER A 71 11.92 -12.27 2.14
N LYS A 72 13.18 -12.01 2.49
CA LYS A 72 14.31 -12.73 1.88
C LYS A 72 14.62 -13.96 2.73
N LYS A 73 13.93 -15.05 2.44
CA LYS A 73 14.48 -16.40 2.66
C LYS A 73 13.89 -17.37 1.64
N VAL A 74 14.37 -17.27 0.40
CA VAL A 74 14.43 -18.46 -0.45
C VAL A 74 15.59 -19.28 0.13
N ILE A 75 15.25 -20.31 0.89
CA ILE A 75 16.21 -21.32 1.32
C ILE A 75 16.40 -22.23 0.09
N ALA A 76 17.63 -22.30 -0.40
CA ALA A 76 18.04 -23.25 -1.43
C ALA A 76 17.96 -24.69 -0.90
#